data_AF-A0A177AVY8-F1
#
_entry.id   AF-A0A177AVY8-F1
#
_cell.length_a   1.000
_cell.length_b   1.000
_cell.length_c   1.000
_cell.angle_alpha   90.00
_cell.angle_beta   90.00
_cell.angle_gamma   90.00
#
_symmetry.space_group_name_H-M   'P 1'
#
loop_
_entity.id
_entity.type
_entity.pdbx_description
1 polymer ?
#
loop_
_entity_poly.entity_id
_entity_poly.type
_entity_poly.pdbx_seq_one_letter_code
_entity_poly.pdbx_strand_id
1 'polypeptide(L)'
;MIRRTGIHSSVEDEVSKIFEGKSLNALEMLREQIIQKLDSQAKIDRAYWERLLQKLKENVARQKLCQIHSLILSINATKIKVESLPISRNMKEKFDQYEAYKNGRYSPALIDFDSVPQVAKVVSETYDKKVIDSERSKIFEKFKNVVKSEEIYERMLQEAREGMNEHEMEFKDTVNIESNSSMTLKKPRFFNRINAGFDWNKYNQAHYDVDNPPPKVVLGYKFSIFYPDLLDPSKTPSYTLKPYPVDKDFSILTFNASAPYEDIAFKIVNREWETSSKYGFRGKFQDGIFQLWFHFKRYRYRR
;
A
#
# COMPACT_ATOMS: atom_id res chain seq x y z
N MET A 1 -36.50 3.51 41.59
CA MET A 1 -36.69 4.89 41.06
C MET A 1 -37.07 4.80 39.58
N ILE A 2 -38.32 5.09 39.28
CA ILE A 2 -38.94 5.01 37.95
C ILE A 2 -38.44 6.21 37.13
N ARG A 3 -37.59 5.96 36.12
CA ARG A 3 -37.11 7.02 35.22
C ARG A 3 -38.20 7.34 34.20
N ARG A 4 -38.69 8.58 34.27
CA ARG A 4 -39.73 9.17 33.41
C ARG A 4 -39.45 8.90 31.94
N THR A 5 -40.40 8.20 31.33
CA THR A 5 -40.55 7.97 29.90
C THR A 5 -40.92 9.28 29.22
N GLY A 6 -40.11 9.70 28.25
CA GLY A 6 -40.37 10.88 27.45
C GLY A 6 -39.63 10.80 26.13
N ILE A 7 -39.96 9.78 25.33
CA ILE A 7 -39.95 9.69 23.86
C ILE A 7 -40.74 8.42 23.53
N HIS A 8 -41.64 8.49 22.54
CA HIS A 8 -42.52 7.39 22.12
C HIS A 8 -41.67 6.27 21.48
N SER A 9 -41.89 5.00 21.84
CA SER A 9 -41.15 3.84 21.28
C SER A 9 -41.14 3.82 19.75
N SER A 10 -42.20 4.35 19.13
CA SER A 10 -42.30 4.55 17.67
C SER A 10 -41.16 5.38 17.07
N VAL A 11 -40.67 6.40 17.79
CA VAL A 11 -39.57 7.24 17.32
C VAL A 11 -38.23 6.51 17.49
N GLU A 12 -38.10 5.65 18.51
CA GLU A 12 -36.90 4.80 18.69
C GLU A 12 -36.79 3.73 17.60
N ASP A 13 -37.92 3.18 17.15
CA ASP A 13 -37.96 2.21 16.05
C ASP A 13 -37.66 2.87 14.70
N GLU A 14 -38.16 4.08 14.45
CA GLU A 14 -37.81 4.87 13.26
C GLU A 14 -36.33 5.25 13.24
N VAL A 15 -35.78 5.66 14.39
CA VAL A 15 -34.36 5.97 14.53
C VAL A 15 -33.48 4.74 14.29
N SER A 16 -33.89 3.57 14.79
CA SER A 16 -33.20 2.31 14.52
C SER A 16 -33.18 2.00 13.02
N LYS A 17 -34.31 2.15 12.33
CA LYS A 17 -34.40 2.01 10.86
C LYS A 17 -33.54 3.02 10.10
N ILE A 18 -33.41 4.25 10.60
CA ILE A 18 -32.55 5.28 9.99
C ILE A 18 -31.07 4.90 10.07
N PHE A 19 -30.66 4.12 11.06
CA PHE A 19 -29.29 3.65 11.22
C PHE A 19 -29.03 2.32 10.49
N GLU A 20 -30.06 1.52 10.25
CA GLU A 20 -29.98 0.30 9.45
C GLU A 20 -29.61 0.61 8.00
N GLY A 21 -28.60 -0.08 7.46
CA GLY A 21 -28.13 0.08 6.08
C GLY A 21 -27.18 1.25 5.83
N LYS A 22 -26.91 2.12 6.82
CA LYS A 22 -25.89 3.18 6.69
C LYS A 22 -24.49 2.65 6.94
N SER A 23 -23.53 3.13 6.14
CA SER A 23 -22.11 2.85 6.33
C SER A 23 -21.58 3.50 7.60
N LEU A 24 -20.50 2.95 8.16
CA LEU A 24 -19.86 3.48 9.36
C LEU A 24 -19.49 4.96 9.21
N ASN A 25 -18.97 5.35 8.04
CA ASN A 25 -18.63 6.75 7.75
C ASN A 25 -19.87 7.64 7.76
N ALA A 26 -21.01 7.17 7.22
CA ALA A 26 -22.25 7.92 7.25
C ALA A 26 -22.80 8.08 8.68
N LEU A 27 -22.64 7.08 9.55
CA LEU A 27 -22.99 7.18 10.96
C LEU A 27 -22.05 8.14 11.72
N GLU A 28 -20.76 8.17 11.40
CA GLU A 28 -19.81 9.12 11.99
C GLU A 28 -20.10 10.57 11.55
N MET A 29 -20.46 10.79 10.29
CA MET A 29 -20.93 12.11 9.83
C MET A 29 -22.21 12.55 10.53
N LEU A 30 -23.17 11.64 10.74
CA LEU A 30 -24.40 11.95 11.49
C LEU A 30 -24.10 12.28 12.95
N ARG A 31 -23.11 11.62 13.55
CA ARG A 31 -22.64 11.94 14.90
C ARG A 31 -22.16 13.39 14.99
N GLU A 32 -21.34 13.81 14.04
CA GLU A 32 -20.78 15.17 14.00
C GLU A 32 -21.88 16.21 13.81
N GLN A 33 -22.84 15.95 12.92
CA GLN A 33 -24.00 16.83 12.72
C GLN A 33 -24.86 16.97 13.98
N ILE A 34 -25.07 15.88 14.72
CA ILE A 34 -25.83 15.89 15.98
C ILE A 34 -25.08 16.68 17.06
N ILE A 35 -23.75 16.51 17.15
CA ILE A 35 -22.92 17.27 18.10
C ILE A 35 -22.97 18.77 17.78
N GLN A 36 -22.83 19.15 16.51
CA GLN A 36 -22.94 20.55 16.08
C GLN A 36 -24.33 21.14 16.38
N LYS A 37 -25.40 20.35 16.24
CA LYS A 37 -26.76 20.77 16.60
C LYS A 37 -26.95 20.94 18.11
N LEU A 38 -26.30 20.10 18.93
CA LEU A 38 -26.30 20.22 20.39
C LEU A 38 -25.51 21.45 20.88
N ASP A 39 -24.40 21.77 20.20
CA ASP A 39 -23.55 22.94 20.52
C ASP A 39 -24.19 24.26 20.08
N SER A 40 -25.04 24.24 19.05
CA SER A 40 -25.81 25.42 18.66
C SER A 40 -26.78 25.83 19.79
N GLN A 41 -26.80 27.11 20.18
CA GLN A 41 -27.74 27.66 21.19
C GLN A 41 -29.21 27.69 20.72
N ALA A 42 -29.59 26.81 19.80
CA ALA A 42 -30.95 26.69 19.31
C ALA A 42 -31.87 26.13 20.41
N LYS A 43 -33.11 26.64 20.47
CA LYS A 43 -34.15 26.16 21.39
C LYS A 43 -34.66 24.79 20.94
N ILE A 44 -33.86 23.77 21.23
CA ILE A 44 -34.07 22.38 20.83
C ILE A 44 -34.23 21.52 22.10
N ASP A 45 -34.99 20.43 22.00
CA ASP A 45 -35.08 19.41 23.04
C ASP A 45 -33.74 18.66 23.21
N ARG A 46 -32.86 19.18 24.06
CA ARG A 46 -31.53 18.59 24.33
C ARG A 46 -31.59 17.13 24.79
N ALA A 47 -32.61 16.75 25.56
CA ALA A 47 -32.72 15.40 26.10
C ALA A 47 -32.96 14.36 24.99
N TYR A 48 -33.72 14.73 23.95
CA TYR A 48 -33.90 13.91 22.75
C TYR A 48 -32.58 13.69 22.01
N TRP A 49 -31.83 14.75 21.71
CA TRP A 49 -30.58 14.65 20.93
C TRP A 49 -29.45 13.97 21.70
N GLU A 50 -29.38 14.13 23.02
CA GLU A 50 -28.43 13.39 23.86
C GLU A 50 -28.71 11.88 23.84
N ARG A 51 -29.98 11.47 23.92
CA ARG A 51 -30.38 10.05 23.82
C ARG A 51 -30.12 9.49 22.43
N LEU A 52 -30.41 10.27 21.39
CA LEU A 52 -30.11 9.91 20.00
C LEU A 52 -28.61 9.70 19.78
N LEU A 53 -27.78 10.60 20.31
CA LEU A 53 -26.33 10.50 20.26
C LEU A 53 -25.83 9.25 21.01
N GLN A 54 -26.42 8.93 22.16
CA GLN A 54 -26.08 7.73 22.91
C GLN A 54 -26.40 6.45 22.12
N LYS A 55 -27.56 6.41 21.44
CA LYS A 55 -27.95 5.26 20.61
C LYS A 55 -27.08 5.12 19.36
N LEU A 56 -26.72 6.24 18.75
CA LEU A 56 -25.81 6.26 17.60
C LEU A 56 -24.41 5.75 18.00
N LYS A 57 -23.88 6.15 19.17
CA LYS A 57 -22.61 5.62 19.70
C LYS A 57 -22.66 4.10 19.90
N GLU A 58 -23.78 3.57 20.40
CA GLU A 58 -23.98 2.12 20.54
C GLU A 58 -23.96 1.42 19.18
N ASN A 59 -24.64 1.98 18.17
CA ASN A 59 -24.69 1.39 16.83
C ASN A 59 -23.33 1.46 16.12
N VAL A 60 -22.62 2.58 16.23
CA VAL A 60 -21.24 2.72 15.70
C VAL A 60 -20.30 1.70 16.34
N ALA A 61 -20.38 1.51 17.66
CA ALA A 61 -19.58 0.50 18.35
C ALA A 61 -19.90 -0.92 17.86
N ARG A 62 -21.18 -1.25 17.68
CA ARG A 62 -21.61 -2.54 17.10
C ARG A 62 -21.10 -2.73 15.67
N GLN A 63 -21.22 -1.71 14.81
CA GLN A 63 -20.71 -1.79 13.44
C GLN A 63 -19.18 -1.93 13.39
N LYS A 64 -18.44 -1.20 14.23
CA LYS A 64 -16.97 -1.36 14.37
C LYS A 64 -16.61 -2.79 14.77
N LEU A 65 -17.32 -3.36 15.74
CA LEU A 65 -17.10 -4.72 16.20
C LEU A 65 -17.40 -5.74 15.08
N CYS A 66 -18.47 -5.55 14.30
CA CYS A 66 -18.76 -6.39 13.14
C CYS A 66 -17.70 -6.29 12.04
N GLN A 67 -17.19 -5.09 11.75
CA GLN A 67 -16.10 -4.91 10.79
C GLN A 67 -14.81 -5.61 11.24
N ILE A 68 -14.43 -5.43 12.50
CA ILE A 68 -13.28 -6.10 13.10
C ILE A 68 -13.48 -7.62 13.05
N HIS A 69 -14.66 -8.11 13.43
CA HIS A 69 -14.97 -9.54 13.38
C HIS A 69 -14.88 -10.09 11.96
N SER A 70 -15.44 -9.39 10.96
CA SER A 70 -15.33 -9.76 9.55
C SER A 70 -13.88 -9.79 9.06
N LEU A 71 -13.05 -8.83 9.49
CA LEU A 71 -11.61 -8.81 9.18
C LEU A 71 -10.88 -9.98 9.85
N ILE A 72 -11.19 -10.27 11.11
CA ILE A 72 -10.60 -11.42 11.82
C ILE A 72 -11.00 -12.73 11.14
N LEU A 73 -12.26 -12.88 10.74
CA LEU A 73 -12.74 -14.05 10.00
C LEU A 73 -12.05 -14.17 8.64
N SER A 74 -11.85 -13.06 7.91
CA SER A 74 -11.15 -13.11 6.62
C SER A 74 -9.66 -13.44 6.78
N ILE A 75 -9.00 -12.91 7.82
CA ILE A 75 -7.62 -13.25 8.19
C ILE A 75 -7.51 -14.72 8.61
N ASN A 76 -8.45 -15.23 9.39
CA ASN A 76 -8.44 -16.62 9.81
C ASN A 76 -8.74 -17.55 8.62
N ALA A 77 -9.65 -17.16 7.72
CA ALA A 77 -9.92 -17.91 6.49
C ALA A 77 -8.70 -17.93 5.54
N THR A 78 -7.93 -16.84 5.45
CA THR A 78 -6.67 -16.84 4.68
C THR A 78 -5.60 -17.66 5.36
N LYS A 79 -5.46 -17.62 6.70
CA LYS A 79 -4.56 -18.51 7.45
C LYS A 79 -4.91 -19.99 7.24
N ILE A 80 -6.18 -20.37 7.35
CA ILE A 80 -6.66 -21.73 7.08
C ILE A 80 -6.39 -22.11 5.62
N LYS A 81 -6.60 -21.19 4.66
CA LYS A 81 -6.27 -21.44 3.25
C LYS A 81 -4.76 -21.67 3.04
N VAL A 82 -3.91 -20.87 3.68
CA VAL A 82 -2.45 -21.01 3.66
C VAL A 82 -2.00 -22.32 4.33
N GLU A 83 -2.68 -22.76 5.41
CA GLU A 83 -2.48 -24.07 6.04
C GLU A 83 -2.98 -25.23 5.18
N SER A 84 -4.04 -25.03 4.38
CA SER A 84 -4.66 -26.04 3.52
C SER A 84 -4.02 -26.20 2.14
N LEU A 85 -3.22 -25.23 1.69
CA LEU A 85 -2.33 -25.42 0.54
C LEU A 85 -1.37 -26.57 0.89
N PRO A 86 -1.02 -27.46 -0.07
CA PRO A 86 -0.12 -28.57 0.21
C PRO A 86 1.18 -28.01 0.78
N ILE A 87 1.34 -28.16 2.10
CA ILE A 87 2.56 -27.82 2.81
C ILE A 87 3.62 -28.67 2.13
N SER A 88 4.50 -28.04 1.34
CA SER A 88 5.64 -28.72 0.72
C SER A 88 6.28 -29.64 1.77
N ARG A 89 6.59 -30.90 1.44
CA ARG A 89 7.19 -31.88 2.38
C ARG A 89 8.25 -31.24 3.27
N ASN A 90 9.08 -30.39 2.67
CA ASN A 90 10.16 -29.63 3.28
C ASN A 90 9.72 -28.62 4.37
N MET A 91 8.54 -28.01 4.24
CA MET A 91 7.95 -27.09 5.23
C MET A 91 7.29 -27.83 6.39
N LYS A 92 6.68 -28.99 6.12
CA LYS A 92 6.04 -29.82 7.16
C LYS A 92 7.10 -30.46 8.06
N GLU A 93 8.16 -31.01 7.46
CA GLU A 93 9.32 -31.52 8.19
C GLU A 93 9.98 -30.46 9.09
N LYS A 94 10.10 -29.21 8.61
CA LYS A 94 10.62 -28.10 9.40
C LYS A 94 9.70 -27.70 10.56
N PHE A 95 8.39 -27.71 10.33
CA PHE A 95 7.41 -27.41 11.37
C PHE A 95 7.41 -28.49 12.47
N ASP A 96 7.42 -29.77 12.07
CA ASP A 96 7.47 -30.91 12.98
C ASP A 96 8.77 -30.92 13.81
N GLN A 97 9.92 -30.57 13.19
CA GLN A 97 11.19 -30.38 13.91
C GLN A 97 11.11 -29.23 14.92
N TYR A 98 10.50 -28.10 14.55
CA TYR A 98 10.37 -26.94 15.44
C TYR A 98 9.45 -27.21 16.64
N GLU A 99 8.31 -27.88 16.39
CA GLU A 99 7.39 -28.36 17.44
C GLU A 99 8.10 -29.34 18.39
N ALA A 100 8.83 -30.33 17.86
CA ALA A 100 9.61 -31.26 18.67
C ALA A 100 10.69 -30.54 19.52
N TYR A 101 11.38 -29.56 18.95
CA TYR A 101 12.37 -28.74 19.65
C TYR A 101 11.76 -27.89 20.78
N LYS A 102 10.57 -27.33 20.54
CA LYS A 102 9.81 -26.56 21.53
C LYS A 102 9.29 -27.44 22.67
N ASN A 103 8.77 -28.62 22.34
CA ASN A 103 8.33 -29.62 23.32
C ASN A 103 9.51 -30.15 24.17
N GLY A 104 10.71 -30.20 23.58
CA GLY A 104 11.97 -30.49 24.27
C GLY A 104 12.53 -29.35 25.12
N ARG A 105 11.78 -28.25 25.36
CA ARG A 105 12.23 -27.07 26.14
C ARG A 105 13.56 -26.47 25.65
N TYR A 106 13.78 -26.46 24.34
CA TYR A 106 14.94 -25.82 23.70
C TYR A 106 16.32 -26.43 24.05
N SER A 107 16.36 -27.57 24.75
CA SER A 107 17.58 -28.33 25.05
C SER A 107 17.33 -29.82 24.82
N PRO A 108 18.15 -30.51 24.00
CA PRO A 108 18.03 -31.95 23.82
C PRO A 108 18.14 -32.69 25.16
N ALA A 109 17.27 -33.69 25.39
CA ALA A 109 17.43 -34.59 26.52
C ALA A 109 18.69 -35.45 26.30
N LEU A 110 19.53 -35.54 27.33
CA LEU A 110 20.78 -36.29 27.26
C LEU A 110 20.43 -37.79 27.23
N ILE A 111 20.68 -38.42 26.10
CA ILE A 111 20.48 -39.87 25.91
C ILE A 111 21.80 -40.60 26.11
N ASP A 112 21.72 -41.85 26.53
CA ASP A 112 22.89 -42.71 26.66
C ASP A 112 23.46 -43.06 25.28
N PHE A 113 24.78 -43.27 25.20
CA PHE A 113 25.49 -43.51 23.94
C PHE A 113 24.99 -44.77 23.22
N ASP A 114 24.65 -45.82 23.99
CA ASP A 114 24.12 -47.08 23.47
C ASP A 114 22.66 -46.96 23.00
N SER A 115 21.97 -45.88 23.38
CA SER A 115 20.59 -45.58 22.96
C SER A 115 20.54 -44.69 21.72
N VAL A 116 21.69 -44.31 21.15
CA VAL A 116 21.76 -43.53 19.91
C VAL A 116 21.31 -44.43 18.74
N PRO A 117 20.27 -44.05 17.97
CA PRO A 117 19.84 -44.84 16.82
C PRO A 117 21.00 -45.05 15.83
N GLN A 118 21.17 -46.25 15.27
CA GLN A 118 22.25 -46.53 14.30
C GLN A 118 22.19 -45.66 13.03
N VAL A 119 21.03 -45.07 12.74
CA VAL A 119 20.82 -44.14 11.61
C VAL A 119 21.27 -42.71 11.97
N ALA A 120 21.52 -42.42 13.25
CA ALA A 120 21.89 -41.10 13.71
C ALA A 120 23.31 -40.75 13.25
N LYS A 121 23.43 -39.63 12.53
CA LYS A 121 24.71 -39.09 12.12
C LYS A 121 25.37 -38.42 13.32
N VAL A 122 26.31 -39.12 13.97
CA VAL A 122 27.15 -38.53 15.02
C VAL A 122 28.17 -37.60 14.36
N VAL A 123 28.23 -36.35 14.82
CA VAL A 123 29.07 -35.30 14.26
C VAL A 123 29.99 -34.77 15.36
N SER A 124 31.25 -34.46 15.02
CA SER A 124 32.18 -33.87 15.99
C SER A 124 31.80 -32.43 16.32
N GLU A 125 32.07 -32.00 17.56
CA GLU A 125 31.83 -30.62 18.02
C GLU A 125 32.51 -29.58 17.10
N THR A 126 33.72 -29.88 16.64
CA THR A 126 34.48 -28.98 15.75
C THR A 126 33.86 -28.87 14.36
N TYR A 127 33.27 -29.94 13.84
CA TYR A 127 32.56 -29.90 12.56
C TYR A 127 31.21 -29.19 12.72
N ASP A 128 30.45 -29.50 13.77
CA ASP A 128 29.13 -28.90 14.03
C ASP A 128 29.23 -27.37 14.18
N LYS A 129 30.21 -26.88 14.98
CA LYS A 129 30.50 -25.44 15.09
C LYS A 129 30.81 -24.80 13.73
N LYS A 130 31.63 -25.44 12.90
CA LYS A 130 31.95 -24.93 11.55
C LYS A 130 30.71 -24.83 10.66
N VAL A 131 29.82 -25.82 10.71
CA VAL A 131 28.55 -25.79 9.97
C VAL A 131 27.69 -24.63 10.46
N ILE A 132 27.50 -24.50 11.78
CA ILE A 132 26.72 -23.42 12.39
C ILE A 132 27.28 -22.04 11.98
N ASP A 133 28.58 -21.84 12.07
CA ASP A 133 29.21 -20.56 11.72
C ASP A 133 29.10 -20.25 10.22
N SER A 134 29.17 -21.29 9.37
CA SER A 134 28.94 -21.13 7.93
C SER A 134 27.49 -20.74 7.61
N GLU A 135 26.51 -21.34 8.27
CA GLU A 135 25.09 -21.01 8.10
C GLU A 135 24.75 -19.62 8.65
N ARG A 136 25.31 -19.26 9.82
CA ARG A 136 25.21 -17.90 10.37
C ARG A 136 25.78 -16.87 9.42
N SER A 137 26.92 -17.15 8.82
CA SER A 137 27.56 -16.24 7.84
C SER A 137 26.68 -16.02 6.61
N LYS A 138 26.04 -17.07 6.07
CA LYS A 138 25.09 -16.95 4.96
C LYS A 138 23.87 -16.10 5.33
N ILE A 139 23.31 -16.30 6.52
CA ILE A 139 22.17 -15.51 7.03
C ILE A 139 22.59 -14.05 7.21
N PHE A 140 23.77 -13.80 7.76
CA PHE A 140 24.30 -12.47 7.97
C PHE A 140 24.49 -11.72 6.66
N GLU A 141 25.05 -12.35 5.63
CA GLU A 141 25.22 -11.74 4.31
C GLU A 141 23.87 -11.43 3.65
N LYS A 142 22.89 -12.33 3.78
CA LYS A 142 21.52 -12.07 3.33
C LYS A 142 20.91 -10.87 4.05
N PHE A 143 21.08 -10.77 5.36
CA PHE A 143 20.56 -9.66 6.16
C PHE A 143 21.22 -8.33 5.78
N LYS A 144 22.54 -8.33 5.57
CA LYS A 144 23.29 -7.17 5.10
C LYS A 144 22.78 -6.64 3.77
N ASN A 145 22.43 -7.52 2.84
CA ASN A 145 21.84 -7.12 1.55
C ASN A 145 20.45 -6.51 1.72
N VAL A 146 19.62 -7.04 2.63
CA VAL A 146 18.31 -6.46 2.94
C VAL A 146 18.45 -5.06 3.53
N VAL A 147 19.36 -4.86 4.49
CA VAL A 147 19.63 -3.54 5.08
C VAL A 147 20.09 -2.55 4.01
N LYS A 148 21.04 -2.95 3.15
CA LYS A 148 21.52 -2.12 2.05
C LYS A 148 20.41 -1.74 1.07
N SER A 149 19.53 -2.69 0.73
CA SER A 149 18.36 -2.42 -0.12
C SER A 149 17.42 -1.39 0.50
N GLU A 150 17.20 -1.47 1.81
CA GLU A 150 16.32 -0.51 2.51
C GLU A 150 16.93 0.88 2.54
N GLU A 151 18.24 0.99 2.80
CA GLU A 151 18.97 2.27 2.74
C GLU A 151 18.90 2.93 1.36
N ILE A 152 18.98 2.15 0.28
CA ILE A 152 18.84 2.65 -1.09
C ILE A 152 17.42 3.19 -1.32
N TYR A 153 16.41 2.49 -0.83
CA TYR A 153 15.02 2.93 -0.94
C TYR A 153 14.75 4.21 -0.14
N GLU A 154 15.27 4.31 1.09
CA GLU A 154 15.13 5.51 1.90
C GLU A 154 15.84 6.72 1.26
N ARG A 155 17.04 6.50 0.68
CA ARG A 155 17.72 7.55 -0.09
C ARG A 155 16.88 8.01 -1.29
N MET A 156 16.29 7.07 -2.02
CA MET A 156 15.38 7.38 -3.14
C MET A 156 14.19 8.23 -2.68
N LEU A 157 13.59 7.91 -1.53
CA LEU A 157 12.50 8.69 -0.94
C LEU A 157 12.96 10.09 -0.54
N GLN A 158 14.12 10.19 0.11
CA GLN A 158 14.68 11.46 0.56
C GLN A 158 14.99 12.38 -0.63
N GLU A 159 15.70 11.90 -1.64
CA GLU A 159 15.98 12.66 -2.88
C GLU A 159 14.69 13.14 -3.56
N ALA A 160 13.65 12.30 -3.54
CA ALA A 160 12.38 12.67 -4.12
C ALA A 160 11.60 13.70 -3.29
N ARG A 161 11.71 13.68 -1.96
CA ARG A 161 11.08 14.64 -1.04
C ARG A 161 11.79 15.98 -1.03
N GLU A 162 13.12 16.00 -1.04
CA GLU A 162 13.91 17.23 -1.10
C GLU A 162 13.64 18.03 -2.38
N GLY A 163 13.32 17.33 -3.48
CA GLY A 163 12.92 17.95 -4.74
C GLY A 163 11.43 18.32 -4.85
N MET A 164 10.60 18.15 -3.81
CA MET A 164 9.19 18.53 -3.86
C MET A 164 9.02 20.05 -3.69
N ASN A 165 8.74 20.72 -4.81
CA ASN A 165 8.30 22.11 -4.81
C ASN A 165 6.78 22.18 -4.60
N GLU A 166 6.22 23.39 -4.41
CA GLU A 166 4.76 23.63 -4.26
C GLU A 166 3.91 23.10 -5.44
N HIS A 167 4.55 22.84 -6.58
CA HIS A 167 3.94 22.32 -7.79
C HIS A 167 4.05 20.80 -7.93
N GLU A 168 4.75 20.11 -7.02
CA GLU A 168 4.90 18.66 -7.08
C GLU A 168 4.05 17.97 -6.01
N MET A 169 3.31 16.94 -6.41
CA MET A 169 2.46 16.15 -5.53
C MET A 169 2.76 14.66 -5.68
N GLU A 170 2.62 13.89 -4.62
CA GLU A 170 2.77 12.44 -4.67
C GLU A 170 1.66 11.79 -5.52
N PHE A 171 2.01 10.78 -6.30
CA PHE A 171 1.09 10.07 -7.20
C PHE A 171 1.13 8.56 -6.96
N LYS A 172 -0.04 7.97 -6.65
CA LYS A 172 -0.16 6.55 -6.27
C LYS A 172 -1.16 5.76 -7.10
N ASP A 173 -1.90 6.40 -8.00
CA ASP A 173 -3.03 5.77 -8.68
C ASP A 173 -2.54 4.74 -9.70
N THR A 174 -2.63 3.47 -9.31
CA THR A 174 -2.28 2.33 -10.16
C THR A 174 -3.53 1.79 -10.87
N VAL A 175 -3.31 1.27 -12.07
CA VAL A 175 -4.33 0.56 -12.85
C VAL A 175 -4.12 -0.93 -12.65
N ASN A 176 -5.19 -1.65 -12.34
CA ASN A 176 -5.13 -3.11 -12.22
C ASN A 176 -4.91 -3.73 -13.60
N ILE A 177 -3.85 -4.52 -13.76
CA ILE A 177 -3.58 -5.30 -14.97
C ILE A 177 -3.98 -6.72 -14.63
N GLU A 178 -4.89 -7.31 -15.40
CA GLU A 178 -5.27 -8.71 -15.20
C GLU A 178 -4.07 -9.61 -15.56
N SER A 179 -3.39 -10.12 -14.53
CA SER A 179 -2.26 -11.03 -14.67
C SER A 179 -2.75 -12.49 -14.54
N ASN A 180 -2.79 -13.21 -15.67
CA ASN A 180 -3.18 -14.63 -15.73
C ASN A 180 -2.09 -15.60 -15.20
N SER A 181 -1.04 -15.10 -14.53
CA SER A 181 0.09 -15.94 -14.11
C SER A 181 -0.22 -16.72 -12.84
N SER A 182 -0.02 -18.03 -12.87
CA SER A 182 -0.17 -18.94 -11.72
C SER A 182 0.90 -18.75 -10.62
N MET A 183 1.88 -17.86 -10.81
CA MET A 183 2.94 -17.56 -9.85
C MET A 183 2.64 -16.26 -9.09
N THR A 184 2.90 -16.26 -7.78
CA THR A 184 2.78 -15.07 -6.93
C THR A 184 3.93 -14.10 -7.22
N LEU A 185 3.72 -13.18 -8.16
CA LEU A 185 4.65 -12.09 -8.46
C LEU A 185 4.57 -10.99 -7.38
N LYS A 186 5.68 -10.31 -7.13
CA LYS A 186 5.78 -9.22 -6.15
C LYS A 186 5.46 -7.88 -6.80
N LYS A 187 4.69 -7.03 -6.13
CA LYS A 187 4.53 -5.63 -6.56
C LYS A 187 5.80 -4.83 -6.23
N PRO A 188 6.38 -4.10 -7.19
CA PRO A 188 7.51 -3.22 -6.92
C PRO A 188 7.09 -2.04 -6.03
N ARG A 189 8.06 -1.52 -5.27
CA ARG A 189 7.87 -0.28 -4.49
C ARG A 189 8.10 0.90 -5.41
N PHE A 190 7.39 2.00 -5.24
CA PHE A 190 7.59 3.19 -6.05
C PHE A 190 7.29 4.45 -5.24
N PHE A 191 7.81 5.57 -5.74
CA PHE A 191 7.50 6.90 -5.25
C PHE A 191 7.41 7.84 -6.45
N ASN A 192 6.19 8.02 -6.94
CA ASN A 192 5.94 8.82 -8.13
C ASN A 192 5.46 10.21 -7.74
N ARG A 193 5.76 11.19 -8.58
CA ARG A 193 5.30 12.56 -8.41
C ARG A 193 4.64 13.07 -9.68
N ILE A 194 3.58 13.86 -9.50
CA ILE A 194 2.97 14.69 -10.54
C ILE A 194 3.49 16.10 -10.38
N ASN A 195 3.91 16.71 -11.49
CA ASN A 195 4.17 18.15 -11.55
C ASN A 195 2.92 18.86 -12.08
N ALA A 196 2.23 19.59 -11.21
CA ALA A 196 1.03 20.36 -11.51
C ALA A 196 1.33 21.86 -11.41
N GLY A 197 1.04 22.59 -12.49
CA GLY A 197 1.30 24.03 -12.53
C GLY A 197 0.31 24.77 -13.41
N PHE A 198 0.55 26.06 -13.59
CA PHE A 198 -0.32 26.94 -14.34
C PHE A 198 0.11 27.00 -15.81
N ASP A 199 -0.86 26.92 -16.72
CA ASP A 199 -0.63 27.12 -18.15
C ASP A 199 -1.10 28.52 -18.55
N TRP A 200 -0.18 29.49 -18.61
CA TRP A 200 -0.47 30.88 -18.98
C TRP A 200 -0.57 31.05 -20.51
N ASN A 201 -1.51 30.35 -21.14
CA ASN A 201 -1.83 30.54 -22.55
C ASN A 201 -2.58 31.87 -22.79
N LYS A 202 -2.75 32.29 -24.06
CA LYS A 202 -3.38 33.58 -24.41
C LYS A 202 -4.80 33.73 -23.84
N TYR A 203 -5.55 32.64 -23.76
CA TYR A 203 -6.89 32.64 -23.17
C TYR A 203 -6.82 32.84 -21.66
N ASN A 204 -5.97 32.08 -20.97
CA ASN A 204 -5.81 32.19 -19.52
C ASN A 204 -5.26 33.56 -19.11
N GLN A 205 -4.34 34.14 -19.88
CA GLN A 205 -3.84 35.50 -19.65
C GLN A 205 -4.93 36.58 -19.74
N ALA A 206 -6.06 36.32 -20.41
CA ALA A 206 -7.16 37.28 -20.54
C ALA A 206 -8.20 37.17 -19.42
N HIS A 207 -8.23 36.05 -18.69
CA HIS A 207 -9.28 35.73 -17.72
C HIS A 207 -8.77 35.49 -16.29
N TYR A 208 -7.46 35.31 -16.12
CA TYR A 208 -6.82 35.04 -14.85
C TYR A 208 -5.63 35.99 -14.64
N ASP A 209 -5.30 36.23 -13.39
CA ASP A 209 -4.19 37.08 -12.96
C ASP A 209 -3.39 36.41 -11.83
N VAL A 210 -2.37 37.09 -11.32
CA VAL A 210 -1.47 36.50 -10.31
C VAL A 210 -2.22 36.17 -9.00
N ASP A 211 -3.24 36.95 -8.65
CA ASP A 211 -4.00 36.79 -7.42
C ASP A 211 -5.12 35.74 -7.56
N ASN A 212 -5.62 35.54 -8.78
CA ASN A 212 -6.58 34.52 -9.16
C ASN A 212 -6.05 33.71 -10.36
N PRO A 213 -5.09 32.81 -10.15
CA PRO A 213 -4.45 32.06 -11.21
C PRO A 213 -5.41 31.02 -11.83
N PRO A 214 -5.14 30.56 -13.07
CA PRO A 214 -5.95 29.53 -13.70
C PRO A 214 -5.88 28.21 -12.92
N PRO A 215 -6.81 27.26 -13.16
CA PRO A 215 -6.71 25.93 -12.57
C PRO A 215 -5.37 25.24 -12.91
N LYS A 216 -4.76 24.57 -11.92
CA LYS A 216 -3.52 23.81 -12.13
C LYS A 216 -3.78 22.66 -13.11
N VAL A 217 -2.88 22.50 -14.07
CA VAL A 217 -2.86 21.40 -15.04
C VAL A 217 -1.61 20.55 -14.85
N VAL A 218 -1.69 19.27 -15.22
CA VAL A 218 -0.52 18.38 -15.17
C VAL A 218 0.47 18.77 -16.26
N LEU A 219 1.67 19.14 -15.84
CA LEU A 219 2.79 19.54 -16.70
C LEU A 219 3.77 18.40 -16.97
N GLY A 220 3.77 17.36 -16.14
CA GLY A 220 4.69 16.23 -16.28
C GLY A 220 4.59 15.24 -15.14
N TYR A 221 5.33 14.14 -15.28
CA TYR A 221 5.38 13.07 -14.30
C TYR A 221 6.84 12.72 -13.99
N LYS A 222 7.09 12.33 -12.74
CA LYS A 222 8.36 11.78 -12.28
C LYS A 222 8.11 10.42 -11.64
N PHE A 223 8.31 9.36 -12.41
CA PHE A 223 8.23 8.00 -11.91
C PHE A 223 9.58 7.58 -11.35
N SER A 224 9.55 6.99 -10.15
CA SER A 224 10.71 6.35 -9.54
C SER A 224 10.22 5.02 -8.98
N ILE A 225 10.67 3.92 -9.58
CA ILE A 225 10.22 2.56 -9.25
C ILE A 225 11.42 1.74 -8.81
N PHE A 226 11.27 0.99 -7.72
CA PHE A 226 12.33 0.28 -7.04
C PHE A 226 12.19 -1.23 -7.21
N TYR A 227 13.24 -1.82 -7.78
CA TYR A 227 13.41 -3.21 -8.18
C TYR A 227 14.73 -3.80 -7.62
N PRO A 228 14.87 -3.97 -6.30
CA PRO A 228 16.10 -4.49 -5.69
C PRO A 228 16.39 -5.96 -6.02
N ASP A 229 15.36 -6.79 -6.22
CA ASP A 229 15.47 -8.25 -6.31
C ASP A 229 15.45 -8.77 -7.76
N LEU A 230 15.85 -7.98 -8.76
CA LEU A 230 15.85 -8.45 -10.16
C LEU A 230 16.82 -9.63 -10.32
N LEU A 231 16.33 -10.70 -10.96
CA LEU A 231 17.15 -11.89 -11.26
C LEU A 231 18.39 -11.55 -12.10
N ASP A 232 18.24 -10.63 -13.05
CA ASP A 232 19.32 -10.11 -13.87
C ASP A 232 19.36 -8.58 -13.74
N PRO A 233 20.30 -8.03 -12.93
CA PRO A 233 20.48 -6.59 -12.77
C PRO A 233 20.89 -5.87 -14.06
N SER A 234 21.40 -6.59 -15.07
CA SER A 234 21.77 -6.02 -16.37
C SER A 234 20.53 -5.71 -17.23
N LYS A 235 19.43 -6.43 -16.99
CA LYS A 235 18.20 -6.27 -17.75
C LYS A 235 17.38 -5.11 -17.20
N THR A 236 17.48 -3.97 -17.86
CA THR A 236 16.68 -2.77 -17.57
C THR A 236 15.18 -3.04 -17.74
N PRO A 237 14.33 -2.66 -16.77
CA PRO A 237 12.88 -2.62 -16.94
C PRO A 237 12.49 -1.76 -18.15
N SER A 238 11.49 -2.20 -18.90
CA SER A 238 10.95 -1.46 -20.03
C SER A 238 9.61 -0.82 -19.68
N TYR A 239 9.13 0.10 -20.53
CA TYR A 239 7.80 0.67 -20.38
C TYR A 239 7.08 0.72 -21.73
N THR A 240 5.75 0.64 -21.69
CA THR A 240 4.88 0.75 -22.84
C THR A 240 3.76 1.75 -22.56
N LEU A 241 3.40 2.53 -23.58
CA LEU A 241 2.33 3.52 -23.50
C LEU A 241 1.20 3.11 -24.44
N LYS A 242 0.00 2.91 -23.90
CA LYS A 242 -1.20 2.57 -24.67
C LYS A 242 -2.29 3.62 -24.42
N PRO A 243 -2.99 4.14 -25.45
CA PRO A 243 -4.15 5.01 -25.24
C PRO A 243 -5.20 4.35 -24.36
N TYR A 244 -5.85 5.12 -23.50
CA TYR A 244 -6.94 4.59 -22.67
C TYR A 244 -8.20 4.40 -23.53
N PRO A 245 -8.86 3.22 -23.51
CA PRO A 245 -9.93 2.91 -24.47
C PRO A 245 -11.15 3.83 -24.38
N VAL A 246 -11.50 4.25 -23.16
CA VAL A 246 -12.72 5.03 -22.89
C VAL A 246 -12.49 6.52 -23.10
N ASP A 247 -11.30 7.02 -22.76
CA ASP A 247 -10.98 8.44 -22.73
C ASP A 247 -9.65 8.72 -23.41
N LYS A 248 -9.70 9.42 -24.54
CA LYS A 248 -8.52 9.72 -25.38
C LYS A 248 -7.57 10.73 -24.73
N ASP A 249 -8.03 11.46 -23.72
CA ASP A 249 -7.20 12.41 -22.97
C ASP A 249 -6.25 11.70 -22.01
N PHE A 250 -6.39 10.38 -21.84
CA PHE A 250 -5.54 9.57 -20.98
C PHE A 250 -4.90 8.40 -21.72
N SER A 251 -3.76 7.96 -21.19
CA SER A 251 -3.00 6.80 -21.62
C SER A 251 -2.60 5.97 -20.41
N ILE A 252 -2.47 4.67 -20.60
CA ILE A 252 -1.94 3.74 -19.61
C ILE A 252 -0.44 3.58 -19.88
N LEU A 253 0.36 4.03 -18.93
CA LEU A 253 1.80 3.79 -18.89
C LEU A 253 2.06 2.52 -18.07
N THR A 254 2.51 1.46 -18.74
CA THR A 254 2.82 0.16 -18.10
C THR A 254 4.32 0.01 -18.02
N PHE A 255 4.84 -0.35 -16.84
CA PHE A 255 6.22 -0.72 -16.60
C PHE A 255 6.33 -2.23 -16.54
N ASN A 256 7.20 -2.78 -17.37
CA ASN A 256 7.43 -4.21 -17.49
C ASN A 256 8.80 -4.57 -16.88
N ALA A 257 8.80 -5.51 -15.95
CA ALA A 257 10.01 -5.98 -15.28
C ALA A 257 10.15 -7.50 -15.42
N SER A 258 11.37 -8.02 -15.23
CA SER A 258 11.57 -9.46 -15.13
C SER A 258 11.07 -9.99 -13.78
N ALA A 259 10.87 -11.31 -13.70
CA ALA A 259 10.61 -11.97 -12.41
C ALA A 259 11.67 -11.55 -11.37
N PRO A 260 11.29 -11.34 -10.10
CA PRO A 260 10.03 -11.73 -9.46
C PRO A 260 8.92 -10.68 -9.48
N TYR A 261 9.06 -9.59 -10.25
CA TYR A 261 8.13 -8.47 -10.19
C TYR A 261 6.91 -8.62 -11.11
N GLU A 262 5.78 -8.09 -10.65
CA GLU A 262 4.58 -7.89 -11.44
C GLU A 262 4.69 -6.57 -12.21
N ASP A 263 4.14 -6.54 -13.42
CA ASP A 263 4.02 -5.33 -14.21
C ASP A 263 3.08 -4.34 -13.51
N ILE A 264 3.45 -3.05 -13.50
CA ILE A 264 2.65 -1.99 -12.88
C ILE A 264 2.22 -0.98 -13.92
N ALA A 265 0.97 -0.52 -13.85
CA ALA A 265 0.42 0.47 -14.76
C ALA A 265 -0.12 1.69 -14.04
N PHE A 266 -0.02 2.84 -14.70
CA PHE A 266 -0.55 4.11 -14.22
C PHE A 266 -1.36 4.80 -15.31
N LYS A 267 -2.48 5.41 -14.92
CA LYS A 267 -3.27 6.26 -15.81
C LYS A 267 -2.66 7.66 -15.81
N ILE A 268 -2.16 8.10 -16.97
CA ILE A 268 -1.53 9.40 -17.16
C ILE A 268 -2.22 10.19 -18.26
N VAL A 269 -2.02 11.52 -18.28
CA VAL A 269 -2.52 12.38 -19.35
C VAL A 269 -1.82 12.04 -20.68
N ASN A 270 -2.61 11.91 -21.75
CA ASN A 270 -2.14 11.61 -23.10
C ASN A 270 -1.72 12.89 -23.83
N ARG A 271 -0.47 13.30 -23.64
CA ARG A 271 0.15 14.43 -24.34
C ARG A 271 1.56 14.05 -24.79
N GLU A 272 2.08 14.72 -25.81
CA GLU A 272 3.45 14.51 -26.26
C GLU A 272 4.47 14.87 -25.18
N TRP A 273 5.47 14.01 -25.01
CA TRP A 273 6.55 14.20 -24.04
C TRP A 273 7.68 15.02 -24.65
N GLU A 274 8.27 15.89 -23.83
CA GLU A 274 9.55 16.53 -24.12
C GLU A 274 10.67 15.53 -23.81
N THR A 275 11.33 15.02 -24.84
CA THR A 275 12.36 13.96 -24.72
C THR A 275 13.78 14.51 -24.52
N SER A 276 13.94 15.83 -24.55
CA SER A 276 15.25 16.47 -24.38
C SER A 276 15.70 16.46 -22.92
N SER A 277 16.89 15.93 -22.68
CA SER A 277 17.51 15.94 -21.35
C SER A 277 17.71 17.36 -20.80
N LYS A 278 17.82 18.37 -21.66
CA LYS A 278 17.92 19.78 -21.25
C LYS A 278 16.67 20.28 -20.53
N TYR A 279 15.51 19.70 -20.85
CA TYR A 279 14.23 20.05 -20.25
C TYR A 279 13.81 19.08 -19.14
N GLY A 280 14.75 18.27 -18.63
CA GLY A 280 14.52 17.41 -17.47
C GLY A 280 14.05 16.00 -17.79
N PHE A 281 14.10 15.57 -19.06
CA PHE A 281 13.88 14.17 -19.41
C PHE A 281 14.96 13.29 -18.78
N ARG A 282 14.53 12.22 -18.08
CA ARG A 282 15.42 11.25 -17.43
C ARG A 282 14.82 9.86 -17.59
N GLY A 283 15.50 8.98 -18.29
CA GLY A 283 15.15 7.56 -18.39
C GLY A 283 16.36 6.72 -18.03
N LYS A 284 16.57 6.44 -16.74
CA LYS A 284 17.76 5.70 -16.28
C LYS A 284 17.41 4.62 -15.27
N PHE A 285 18.21 3.56 -15.26
CA PHE A 285 18.13 2.48 -14.30
C PHE A 285 19.48 2.35 -13.59
N GLN A 286 19.48 2.54 -12.27
CA GLN A 286 20.70 2.51 -11.46
C GLN A 286 20.35 2.05 -10.04
N ASP A 287 21.16 1.18 -9.46
CA ASP A 287 21.01 0.67 -8.08
C ASP A 287 19.61 0.09 -7.79
N GLY A 288 19.03 -0.62 -8.77
CA GLY A 288 17.67 -1.16 -8.67
C GLY A 288 16.57 -0.10 -8.79
N ILE A 289 16.88 1.18 -9.01
CA ILE A 289 15.91 2.26 -9.17
C ILE A 289 15.75 2.60 -10.65
N PHE A 290 14.54 2.41 -11.17
CA PHE A 290 14.11 2.88 -12.48
C PHE A 290 13.49 4.27 -12.37
N GLN A 291 14.13 5.26 -13.00
CA GLN A 291 13.68 6.65 -13.02
C GLN A 291 13.25 7.04 -14.41
N LEU A 292 11.96 7.37 -14.55
CA LEU A 292 11.37 7.92 -15.78
C LEU A 292 10.71 9.27 -15.47
N TRP A 293 11.39 10.35 -15.80
CA TRP A 293 10.94 11.71 -15.60
C TRP A 293 10.75 12.39 -16.95
N PHE A 294 9.63 13.06 -17.13
CA PHE A 294 9.35 13.81 -18.34
C PHE A 294 8.35 14.94 -18.05
N HIS A 295 8.43 15.96 -18.88
CA HIS A 295 7.43 17.02 -18.97
C HIS A 295 6.70 16.92 -20.30
N PHE A 296 5.49 17.46 -20.37
CA PHE A 296 4.77 17.58 -21.63
C PHE A 296 5.33 18.73 -22.45
N LYS A 297 5.35 18.55 -23.78
CA LYS A 297 5.74 19.61 -24.70
C LYS A 297 4.83 20.82 -24.54
N ARG A 298 5.43 22.01 -24.59
CA ARG A 298 4.71 23.28 -24.63
C ARG A 298 4.67 23.78 -26.07
N TYR A 299 3.50 23.78 -26.68
CA TYR A 299 3.32 24.40 -27.98
C TYR A 299 3.16 25.90 -27.80
N ARG A 300 4.12 26.69 -28.29
CA ARG A 300 3.94 28.14 -28.43
C ARG A 300 3.16 28.38 -29.70
N TYR A 301 1.96 28.93 -29.57
CA TYR A 301 1.19 29.40 -30.72
C TYR A 301 1.98 30.55 -31.39
N ARG A 302 2.50 30.31 -32.60
CA ARG A 302 3.02 31.38 -33.46
C ARG A 302 1.84 31.96 -34.23
N ARG A 303 1.64 33.27 -34.13
CA ARG A 303 0.70 34.01 -34.97
C ARG A 303 1.25 34.18 -36.37
#